data_AF-A0A094RQE2-F1
#
_entry.id   AF-A0A094RQE2-F1
#
_cell.length_a   1.000
_cell.length_b   1.000
_cell.length_c   1.000
_cell.angle_alpha   90.00
_cell.angle_beta   90.00
_cell.angle_gamma   90.00
#
_symmetry.space_group_name_H-M   'P 1'
#
loop_
_entity.id
_entity.type
_entity.pdbx_description
1 polymer ?
#
loop_
_entity_poly.entity_id
_entity_poly.type
_entity_poly.pdbx_seq_one_letter_code
_entity_poly.pdbx_strand_id
1 'polypeptide(L)'
;MKCTKHSTENNSAGDRGSALLMVLILMTVGSIIAVGLLTYARVLLDTRPALHEQNAAAEAVKSGTRMAIALQRDFGPSACFAASTNWTLNGYNVNSSCTTVTSYATGANRYGTITTLNAGTTADISTPSWAGSMATALTGNILVNTGTSADPLSSNLINDGSTTWNNTAQQWWQMAGDNPSGTSWVYPQLPQIPSFQRPGSQATIGTCSLYFPGRYVGTTPLTLNGGAHYFASGVYYFERPLVIAGSAQVVFGEGSYAGCAVDAQAAYASTAPKSHEITGKGATLLLGGGASLTVQESSVRFNRRVSTSTTRGSEGVSIRTVNFGQSNSSVVIPADTVLLPDGSTTSITAHSIIPVANATPVAYVSSTLAPSTSWGVDVRLNGTSSFANRFLVDGYIFVPNTGIRATSTTAAYEFGMTGGVVATKLQLALTLAPSKGTTAYTVGVISQTIQRKVRLAVSTTDGIRHAVSTAVVEVHADKSYAINSWVVDP
;
A
#
# COMPACT_ATOMS: atom_id res chain seq x y z
N MET A 1 128.00 -15.67 26.47
CA MET A 1 128.21 -16.18 25.09
C MET A 1 126.87 -16.71 24.59
N LYS A 2 126.36 -16.13 23.47
CA LYS A 2 125.09 -16.42 22.74
C LYS A 2 123.75 -16.15 23.47
N CYS A 3 122.64 -15.80 22.83
CA CYS A 3 122.28 -14.86 21.76
C CYS A 3 120.74 -14.94 21.64
N THR A 4 120.04 -13.80 21.74
CA THR A 4 118.75 -13.40 21.11
C THR A 4 117.94 -14.39 20.24
N LYS A 5 116.59 -14.39 20.38
CA LYS A 5 115.65 -13.89 19.34
C LYS A 5 114.17 -13.80 19.78
N HIS A 6 113.53 -12.71 19.33
CA HIS A 6 112.10 -12.41 19.25
C HIS A 6 111.33 -13.37 18.30
N SER A 7 110.04 -13.64 18.57
CA SER A 7 108.95 -13.53 17.57
C SER A 7 107.55 -13.66 18.19
N THR A 8 106.65 -12.80 17.71
CA THR A 8 105.18 -12.71 17.82
C THR A 8 104.42 -13.82 17.05
N GLU A 9 103.08 -13.84 17.22
CA GLU A 9 102.01 -14.66 16.58
C GLU A 9 101.72 -16.02 17.24
N ASN A 10 100.50 -16.43 17.61
CA ASN A 10 99.18 -16.24 16.99
C ASN A 10 98.05 -16.43 18.02
N ASN A 11 97.23 -15.40 18.25
CA ASN A 11 95.88 -15.54 18.82
C ASN A 11 94.92 -15.85 17.67
N SER A 12 94.71 -17.12 17.31
CA SER A 12 93.73 -17.48 16.26
C SER A 12 93.23 -18.94 16.30
N ALA A 13 93.23 -19.58 17.47
CA ALA A 13 92.72 -20.96 17.61
C ALA A 13 91.43 -21.09 18.46
N GLY A 14 90.95 -20.02 19.12
CA GLY A 14 89.75 -20.06 19.97
C GLY A 14 88.41 -19.90 19.25
N ASP A 15 88.37 -19.21 18.10
CA ASP A 15 87.09 -18.78 17.50
C ASP A 15 86.56 -19.69 16.38
N ARG A 16 87.34 -20.68 15.91
CA ARG A 16 86.92 -21.53 14.78
C ARG A 16 85.81 -22.54 15.14
N GLY A 17 85.74 -22.97 16.40
CA GLY A 17 84.69 -23.88 16.89
C GLY A 17 83.38 -23.18 17.25
N SER A 18 83.47 -21.99 17.85
CA SER A 18 82.30 -21.17 18.24
C SER A 18 81.60 -20.56 17.02
N ALA A 19 82.36 -20.08 16.04
CA ALA A 19 81.80 -19.57 14.79
C ALA A 19 81.00 -20.65 14.03
N LEU A 20 81.48 -21.89 14.04
CA LEU A 20 80.80 -23.01 13.36
C LEU A 20 79.48 -23.37 14.05
N LEU A 21 79.44 -23.35 15.38
CA LEU A 21 78.22 -23.54 16.18
C LEU A 21 77.20 -22.40 15.99
N MET A 22 77.65 -21.15 16.00
CA MET A 22 76.81 -19.99 15.70
C MET A 22 76.22 -20.06 14.30
N VAL A 23 77.01 -20.43 13.29
CA VAL A 23 76.53 -20.60 11.90
C VAL A 23 75.51 -21.73 11.81
N LEU A 24 75.71 -22.84 12.53
CA LEU A 24 74.76 -23.96 12.55
C LEU A 24 73.42 -23.59 13.20
N ILE A 25 73.46 -22.83 14.29
CA ILE A 25 72.26 -22.31 14.95
C ILE A 25 71.54 -21.30 14.03
N LEU A 26 72.29 -20.40 13.39
CA LEU A 26 71.72 -19.38 12.51
C LEU A 26 71.15 -20.00 11.23
N MET A 27 71.77 -21.04 10.69
CA MET A 27 71.23 -21.82 9.58
C MET A 27 69.98 -22.61 9.99
N THR A 28 69.97 -23.25 11.16
CA THR A 28 68.78 -24.01 11.60
C THR A 28 67.60 -23.10 11.92
N VAL A 29 67.82 -22.00 12.66
CA VAL A 29 66.79 -20.99 12.94
C VAL A 29 66.33 -20.31 11.65
N GLY A 30 67.25 -19.92 10.77
CA GLY A 30 66.94 -19.36 9.46
C GLY A 30 66.13 -20.30 8.57
N SER A 31 66.44 -21.61 8.62
CA SER A 31 65.70 -22.64 7.88
C SER A 31 64.28 -22.80 8.42
N ILE A 32 64.10 -22.80 9.75
CA ILE A 32 62.77 -22.92 10.37
C ILE A 32 61.90 -21.70 10.03
N ILE A 33 62.46 -20.49 10.08
CA ILE A 33 61.75 -19.25 9.70
C ILE A 33 61.39 -19.28 8.22
N ALA A 34 62.32 -19.67 7.35
CA ALA A 34 62.08 -19.77 5.90
C ALA A 34 60.98 -20.79 5.58
N VAL A 35 61.01 -21.98 6.19
CA VAL A 35 59.98 -23.01 6.03
C VAL A 35 58.62 -22.51 6.54
N GLY A 36 58.58 -21.83 7.69
CA GLY A 36 57.35 -21.24 8.22
C GLY A 36 56.73 -20.19 7.27
N LEU A 37 57.56 -19.29 6.72
CA LEU A 37 57.11 -18.28 5.76
C LEU A 37 56.66 -18.89 4.43
N LEU A 38 57.38 -19.90 3.91
CA LEU A 38 57.01 -20.64 2.70
C LEU A 38 55.69 -21.40 2.87
N THR A 39 55.48 -22.00 4.04
CA THR A 39 54.23 -22.71 4.36
C THR A 39 53.06 -21.74 4.45
N TYR A 40 53.24 -20.59 5.11
CA TYR A 40 52.24 -19.53 5.16
C TYR A 40 51.93 -18.96 3.77
N ALA A 41 52.95 -18.67 2.97
CA ALA A 41 52.79 -18.18 1.59
C ALA A 41 52.05 -19.19 0.72
N ARG A 42 52.34 -20.50 0.86
CA ARG A 42 51.65 -21.57 0.14
C ARG A 42 50.18 -21.65 0.54
N VAL A 43 49.87 -21.69 1.83
CA VAL A 43 48.47 -21.70 2.32
C VAL A 43 47.71 -20.46 1.84
N LEU A 44 48.36 -19.30 1.83
CA LEU A 44 47.75 -18.04 1.42
C LEU A 44 47.52 -17.96 -0.10
N LEU A 45 48.43 -18.54 -0.90
CA LEU A 45 48.27 -18.68 -2.35
C LEU A 45 47.21 -19.74 -2.71
N ASP A 46 47.10 -20.82 -1.94
CA ASP A 46 46.10 -21.87 -2.16
C ASP A 46 44.68 -21.41 -1.75
N THR A 47 44.56 -20.54 -0.75
CA THR A 47 43.26 -20.04 -0.24
C THR A 47 42.73 -18.80 -0.96
N ARG A 48 43.59 -17.96 -1.54
CA ARG A 48 43.18 -16.72 -2.25
C ARG A 48 42.26 -16.95 -3.46
N PRO A 49 42.54 -17.90 -4.39
CA PRO A 49 41.66 -18.16 -5.53
C PRO A 49 40.25 -18.58 -5.08
N ALA A 50 40.15 -19.45 -4.07
CA ALA A 50 38.88 -19.92 -3.54
C ALA A 50 38.04 -18.80 -2.91
N LEU A 51 38.68 -17.82 -2.25
CA LEU A 51 37.99 -16.65 -1.68
C LEU A 51 37.56 -15.65 -2.76
N HIS A 52 38.38 -15.47 -3.81
CA HIS A 52 38.06 -14.59 -4.93
C HIS A 52 36.86 -15.12 -5.72
N GLU A 53 36.81 -16.43 -5.98
CA GLU A 53 35.67 -17.08 -6.64
C GLU A 53 34.40 -17.03 -5.78
N GLN A 54 34.49 -17.22 -4.47
CA GLN A 54 33.35 -17.07 -3.55
C GLN A 54 32.77 -15.64 -3.58
N ASN A 55 33.65 -14.64 -3.49
CA ASN A 55 33.21 -13.25 -3.54
C ASN A 55 32.60 -12.92 -4.92
N ALA A 56 33.18 -13.41 -6.01
CA ALA A 56 32.67 -13.19 -7.35
C ALA A 56 31.29 -13.85 -7.57
N ALA A 57 31.09 -15.08 -7.09
CA ALA A 57 29.81 -15.78 -7.12
C ALA A 57 28.76 -15.07 -6.23
N ALA A 58 29.14 -14.63 -5.03
CA ALA A 58 28.27 -13.87 -4.13
C ALA A 58 27.81 -12.54 -4.75
N GLU A 59 28.70 -11.80 -5.42
CA GLU A 59 28.35 -10.57 -6.12
C GLU A 59 27.48 -10.82 -7.37
N ALA A 60 27.69 -11.95 -8.06
CA ALA A 60 26.85 -12.36 -9.18
C ALA A 60 25.40 -12.63 -8.73
N VAL A 61 25.19 -13.41 -7.66
CA VAL A 61 23.83 -13.69 -7.13
C VAL A 61 23.17 -12.45 -6.51
N LYS A 62 23.95 -11.54 -5.89
CA LYS A 62 23.43 -10.24 -5.42
C LYS A 62 22.93 -9.39 -6.58
N SER A 63 23.71 -9.31 -7.66
CA SER A 63 23.34 -8.57 -8.87
C SER A 63 22.11 -9.16 -9.53
N GLY A 64 22.06 -10.49 -9.67
CA GLY A 64 20.88 -11.19 -10.18
C GLY A 64 19.66 -10.97 -9.30
N THR A 65 19.82 -10.89 -7.98
CA THR A 65 18.71 -10.56 -7.06
C THR A 65 18.19 -9.14 -7.28
N ARG A 66 19.08 -8.14 -7.44
CA ARG A 66 18.65 -6.77 -7.76
C ARG A 66 17.87 -6.69 -9.08
N MET A 67 18.31 -7.44 -10.09
CA MET A 67 17.59 -7.55 -11.37
C MET A 67 16.23 -8.23 -11.19
N ALA A 68 16.15 -9.34 -10.46
CA ALA A 68 14.91 -10.03 -10.15
C ALA A 68 13.91 -9.11 -9.44
N ILE A 69 14.38 -8.28 -8.50
CA ILE A 69 13.55 -7.29 -7.79
C ILE A 69 13.03 -6.22 -8.76
N ALA A 70 13.89 -5.68 -9.63
CA ALA A 70 13.49 -4.68 -10.62
C ALA A 70 12.45 -5.23 -11.61
N LEU A 71 12.67 -6.45 -12.12
CA LEU A 71 11.73 -7.12 -13.02
C LEU A 71 10.40 -7.39 -12.33
N GLN A 72 10.41 -7.90 -11.10
CA GLN A 72 9.19 -8.13 -10.34
C GLN A 72 8.44 -6.83 -10.06
N ARG A 73 9.15 -5.76 -9.70
CA ARG A 73 8.57 -4.43 -9.51
C ARG A 73 7.87 -3.93 -10.78
N ASP A 74 8.53 -4.05 -11.92
CA ASP A 74 8.00 -3.56 -13.20
C ASP A 74 6.81 -4.41 -13.69
N PHE A 75 6.85 -5.72 -13.40
CA PHE A 75 5.76 -6.66 -13.64
C PHE A 75 4.55 -6.43 -12.71
N GLY A 76 4.80 -5.99 -11.48
CA GLY A 76 3.76 -5.69 -10.49
C GLY A 76 3.32 -6.91 -9.67
N PRO A 77 2.21 -6.79 -8.92
CA PRO A 77 1.77 -7.79 -7.93
C PRO A 77 0.87 -8.90 -8.49
N SER A 78 0.58 -8.90 -9.79
CA SER A 78 -0.41 -9.82 -10.39
C SER A 78 0.03 -11.29 -10.34
N ALA A 79 1.31 -11.56 -10.55
CA ALA A 79 1.95 -12.87 -10.47
C ALA A 79 3.46 -12.72 -10.25
N CYS A 80 4.19 -13.84 -10.24
CA CYS A 80 5.64 -13.80 -10.40
C CYS A 80 6.01 -13.42 -11.83
N PHE A 81 7.04 -12.57 -12.00
CA PHE A 81 7.47 -12.12 -13.34
C PHE A 81 7.86 -13.30 -14.26
N ALA A 82 8.44 -14.35 -13.68
CA ALA A 82 8.72 -15.63 -14.34
C ALA A 82 8.85 -16.73 -13.28
N ALA A 83 8.58 -17.98 -13.66
CA ALA A 83 8.86 -19.13 -12.79
C ALA A 83 10.38 -19.32 -12.61
N SER A 84 11.15 -19.14 -13.70
CA SER A 84 12.60 -19.02 -13.64
C SER A 84 13.15 -18.17 -14.78
N THR A 85 14.34 -17.59 -14.62
CA THR A 85 15.05 -16.81 -15.65
C THR A 85 16.55 -16.91 -15.43
N ASN A 86 17.30 -17.15 -16.52
CA ASN A 86 18.76 -17.25 -16.49
C ASN A 86 19.41 -15.95 -16.94
N TRP A 87 20.52 -15.58 -16.31
CA TRP A 87 21.38 -14.46 -16.70
C TRP A 87 22.84 -14.86 -16.61
N THR A 88 23.68 -14.16 -17.36
CA THR A 88 25.13 -14.24 -17.20
C THR A 88 25.61 -12.94 -16.55
N LEU A 89 26.08 -13.02 -15.31
CA LEU A 89 26.53 -11.88 -14.52
C LEU A 89 27.92 -12.16 -13.95
N ASN A 90 28.86 -11.23 -14.18
CA ASN A 90 30.24 -11.36 -13.70
C ASN A 90 30.92 -12.69 -14.10
N GLY A 91 30.62 -13.22 -15.29
CA GLY A 91 31.15 -14.49 -15.78
C GLY A 91 30.46 -15.75 -15.22
N TYR A 92 29.47 -15.61 -14.35
CA TYR A 92 28.66 -16.73 -13.82
C TYR A 92 27.29 -16.77 -14.48
N ASN A 93 26.83 -17.98 -14.80
CA ASN A 93 25.42 -18.20 -15.09
C ASN A 93 24.65 -18.30 -13.78
N VAL A 94 23.63 -17.48 -13.66
CA VAL A 94 22.74 -17.44 -12.49
C VAL A 94 21.31 -17.68 -12.94
N ASN A 95 20.57 -18.47 -12.17
CA ASN A 95 19.15 -18.70 -12.33
C ASN A 95 18.42 -17.98 -11.21
N SER A 96 17.48 -17.10 -11.57
CA SER A 96 16.44 -16.67 -10.64
C SER A 96 15.22 -17.57 -10.72
N SER A 97 14.59 -17.74 -9.58
CA SER A 97 13.22 -18.25 -9.45
C SER A 97 12.39 -17.25 -8.64
N CYS A 98 11.10 -17.17 -8.96
CA CYS A 98 10.13 -16.43 -8.19
C CYS A 98 9.01 -17.36 -7.73
N THR A 99 8.70 -17.29 -6.45
CA THR A 99 7.56 -18.00 -5.86
C THR A 99 6.69 -17.02 -5.08
N THR A 100 5.37 -17.19 -5.19
CA THR A 100 4.43 -16.39 -4.39
C THR A 100 4.42 -16.91 -2.97
N VAL A 101 4.68 -16.05 -1.99
CA VAL A 101 4.60 -16.37 -0.56
C VAL A 101 3.18 -16.11 -0.07
N THR A 102 2.70 -14.88 -0.28
CA THR A 102 1.30 -14.50 -0.03
C THR A 102 0.86 -13.49 -1.08
N SER A 103 -0.42 -13.48 -1.41
CA SER A 103 -1.03 -12.47 -2.25
C SER A 103 -2.20 -11.84 -1.52
N TYR A 104 -2.28 -10.52 -1.58
CA TYR A 104 -3.40 -9.74 -1.08
C TYR A 104 -4.13 -9.15 -2.28
N ALA A 105 -5.37 -9.59 -2.45
CA ALA A 105 -6.30 -9.05 -3.44
C ALA A 105 -7.40 -8.30 -2.71
N THR A 106 -7.78 -7.15 -3.26
CA THR A 106 -8.97 -6.41 -2.80
C THR A 106 -10.00 -6.42 -3.91
N GLY A 107 -11.28 -6.49 -3.53
CA GLY A 107 -12.37 -6.69 -4.49
C GLY A 107 -12.55 -8.16 -4.88
N ALA A 108 -11.98 -9.10 -4.12
CA ALA A 108 -12.11 -10.53 -4.39
C ALA A 108 -13.58 -10.96 -4.24
N ASN A 109 -14.20 -11.34 -5.36
CA ASN A 109 -15.61 -11.70 -5.46
C ASN A 109 -16.58 -10.65 -4.88
N ARG A 110 -16.17 -9.37 -4.80
CA ARG A 110 -16.97 -8.30 -4.20
C ARG A 110 -18.11 -7.84 -5.11
N TYR A 111 -19.24 -7.41 -4.54
CA TYR A 111 -20.28 -6.71 -5.29
C TYR A 111 -19.80 -5.33 -5.78
N GLY A 112 -20.05 -5.04 -7.06
CA GLY A 112 -19.77 -3.74 -7.66
C GLY A 112 -20.61 -2.64 -7.03
N THR A 113 -21.90 -2.90 -6.76
CA THR A 113 -22.81 -1.93 -6.13
C THR A 113 -23.75 -2.65 -5.17
N ILE A 114 -23.94 -2.08 -3.98
CA ILE A 114 -24.93 -2.51 -3.00
C ILE A 114 -25.76 -1.29 -2.57
N THR A 115 -27.09 -1.37 -2.68
CA THR A 115 -28.00 -0.41 -2.05
C THR A 115 -28.52 -0.95 -0.72
N THR A 116 -28.58 -0.10 0.31
CA THR A 116 -28.94 -0.51 1.68
C THR A 116 -30.32 -0.05 2.14
N LEU A 117 -31.05 0.73 1.34
CA LEU A 117 -32.43 1.16 1.62
C LEU A 117 -33.35 -0.03 1.88
N ASN A 118 -34.13 0.03 2.95
CA ASN A 118 -35.28 -0.82 3.16
C ASN A 118 -36.35 -0.47 2.12
N ALA A 119 -36.95 -1.48 1.50
CA ALA A 119 -37.77 -1.35 0.30
C ALA A 119 -37.00 -0.69 -0.87
N GLY A 120 -35.67 -0.84 -0.90
CA GLY A 120 -34.88 -0.46 -2.05
C GLY A 120 -35.38 -1.19 -3.30
N THR A 121 -35.41 -0.48 -4.41
CA THR A 121 -35.74 -1.01 -5.72
C THR A 121 -34.60 -0.73 -6.67
N THR A 122 -34.68 -1.22 -7.90
CA THR A 122 -33.72 -0.85 -8.95
C THR A 122 -33.72 0.66 -9.22
N ALA A 123 -34.77 1.41 -8.85
CA ALA A 123 -34.82 2.86 -9.02
C ALA A 123 -33.90 3.63 -8.05
N ASP A 124 -33.46 3.01 -6.95
CA ASP A 124 -32.47 3.59 -6.02
C ASP A 124 -31.05 3.56 -6.60
N ILE A 125 -30.89 2.94 -7.76
CA ILE A 125 -29.71 2.96 -8.61
C ILE A 125 -30.10 3.67 -9.90
N SER A 126 -29.64 4.92 -10.06
CA SER A 126 -29.77 5.63 -11.34
C SER A 126 -28.43 5.68 -12.04
N THR A 127 -28.43 5.26 -13.29
CA THR A 127 -27.27 5.26 -14.18
C THR A 127 -27.40 6.35 -15.25
N PRO A 128 -26.31 6.77 -15.89
CA PRO A 128 -26.37 7.74 -16.97
C PRO A 128 -27.25 7.27 -18.13
N SER A 129 -28.06 8.16 -18.70
CA SER A 129 -29.00 7.81 -19.80
C SER A 129 -28.29 7.33 -21.07
N TRP A 130 -27.11 7.89 -21.37
CA TRP A 130 -26.29 7.47 -22.51
C TRP A 130 -25.62 6.11 -22.30
N ALA A 131 -25.54 5.62 -21.06
CA ALA A 131 -24.91 4.34 -20.74
C ALA A 131 -25.83 3.13 -20.99
N GLY A 132 -27.09 3.37 -21.37
CA GLY A 132 -28.05 2.33 -21.72
C GLY A 132 -28.61 1.61 -20.49
N SER A 133 -28.41 0.30 -20.41
CA SER A 133 -28.93 -0.53 -19.31
C SER A 133 -28.01 -0.48 -18.08
N MET A 134 -28.52 -0.89 -16.91
CA MET A 134 -27.73 -0.88 -15.67
C MET A 134 -26.50 -1.80 -15.75
N ALA A 135 -26.60 -2.95 -16.44
CA ALA A 135 -25.50 -3.91 -16.58
C ALA A 135 -24.34 -3.37 -17.44
N THR A 136 -24.62 -2.44 -18.36
CA THR A 136 -23.57 -1.79 -19.17
C THR A 136 -22.98 -0.58 -18.46
N ALA A 137 -23.75 0.07 -17.58
CA ALA A 137 -23.33 1.26 -16.85
C ALA A 137 -22.59 0.96 -15.53
N LEU A 138 -22.79 -0.23 -14.97
CA LEU A 138 -22.16 -0.68 -13.72
C LEU A 138 -21.41 -1.99 -13.97
N THR A 139 -20.18 -2.07 -13.49
CA THR A 139 -19.32 -3.25 -13.61
C THR A 139 -19.41 -4.13 -12.34
N GLY A 140 -19.59 -5.43 -12.54
CA GLY A 140 -19.68 -6.40 -11.45
C GLY A 140 -21.10 -6.54 -10.89
N ASN A 141 -21.23 -7.41 -9.88
CA ASN A 141 -22.54 -7.79 -9.35
C ASN A 141 -23.21 -6.63 -8.61
N ILE A 142 -24.54 -6.53 -8.70
CA ILE A 142 -25.36 -5.54 -8.03
C ILE A 142 -26.23 -6.25 -7.00
N LEU A 143 -26.36 -5.64 -5.82
CA LEU A 143 -27.25 -6.08 -4.76
C LEU A 143 -28.17 -4.95 -4.33
N VAL A 144 -29.47 -5.22 -4.24
CA VAL A 144 -30.47 -4.27 -3.76
C VAL A 144 -31.12 -4.82 -2.50
N ASN A 145 -31.02 -4.07 -1.41
CA ASN A 145 -31.79 -4.37 -0.21
C ASN A 145 -33.27 -4.09 -0.45
N THR A 146 -34.14 -5.08 -0.29
CA THR A 146 -35.61 -4.88 -0.37
C THR A 146 -36.29 -5.15 0.98
N GLY A 147 -35.49 -5.31 2.04
CA GLY A 147 -35.87 -5.48 3.45
C GLY A 147 -36.90 -4.48 3.94
N THR A 148 -37.75 -4.84 4.92
CA THR A 148 -38.46 -3.84 5.75
C THR A 148 -37.78 -3.72 7.10
N SER A 149 -38.05 -2.68 7.89
CA SER A 149 -37.44 -2.58 9.24
C SER A 149 -38.02 -3.57 10.25
N ALA A 150 -39.26 -4.00 10.05
CA ALA A 150 -39.93 -4.99 10.90
C ALA A 150 -39.55 -6.41 10.52
N ASP A 151 -39.21 -6.63 9.24
CA ASP A 151 -38.71 -7.90 8.72
C ASP A 151 -37.52 -7.63 7.77
N PRO A 152 -36.34 -7.25 8.29
CA PRO A 152 -35.15 -6.98 7.47
C PRO A 152 -34.53 -8.27 6.93
N LEU A 153 -35.16 -9.41 7.19
CA LEU A 153 -34.89 -10.69 6.54
C LEU A 153 -35.61 -10.81 5.19
N SER A 154 -36.44 -9.83 4.82
CA SER A 154 -37.14 -9.84 3.54
C SER A 154 -36.18 -9.54 2.38
N SER A 155 -35.66 -10.61 1.78
CA SER A 155 -35.38 -10.71 0.34
C SER A 155 -34.44 -9.62 -0.21
N ASN A 156 -33.17 -9.94 -0.47
CA ASN A 156 -32.33 -9.09 -1.31
C ASN A 156 -32.47 -9.50 -2.77
N LEU A 157 -32.34 -8.55 -3.68
CA LEU A 157 -32.28 -8.84 -5.12
C LEU A 157 -30.83 -8.75 -5.58
N ILE A 158 -30.34 -9.82 -6.19
CA ILE A 158 -29.01 -9.90 -6.79
C ILE A 158 -29.15 -9.87 -8.31
N ASN A 159 -28.28 -9.08 -8.92
CA ASN A 159 -27.96 -9.15 -10.34
C ASN A 159 -26.46 -9.46 -10.47
N ASP A 160 -26.13 -10.60 -11.05
CA ASP A 160 -24.76 -11.09 -11.22
C ASP A 160 -24.15 -10.67 -12.57
N GLY A 161 -24.54 -9.49 -13.07
CA GLY A 161 -24.20 -9.02 -14.41
C GLY A 161 -25.10 -9.60 -15.51
N SER A 162 -26.11 -10.40 -15.15
CA SER A 162 -27.16 -10.85 -16.07
C SER A 162 -28.24 -9.78 -16.30
N THR A 163 -29.23 -10.05 -17.14
CA THR A 163 -30.43 -9.19 -17.28
C THR A 163 -31.52 -9.55 -16.27
N THR A 164 -31.27 -10.52 -15.40
CA THR A 164 -32.25 -11.09 -14.47
C THR A 164 -31.93 -10.71 -13.03
N TRP A 165 -32.96 -10.60 -12.19
CA TRP A 165 -32.81 -10.34 -10.77
C TRP A 165 -33.29 -11.56 -9.98
N ASN A 166 -32.41 -12.07 -9.12
CA ASN A 166 -32.65 -13.25 -8.29
C ASN A 166 -32.84 -12.85 -6.84
N ASN A 167 -33.80 -13.45 -6.17
CA ASN A 167 -34.02 -13.24 -4.75
C ASN A 167 -33.00 -14.03 -3.91
N THR A 168 -32.51 -13.44 -2.81
CA THR A 168 -31.70 -14.14 -1.81
C THR A 168 -32.19 -13.81 -0.40
N ALA A 169 -32.08 -14.78 0.50
CA ALA A 169 -32.43 -14.63 1.91
C ALA A 169 -31.30 -14.01 2.76
N GLN A 170 -30.10 -13.83 2.21
CA GLN A 170 -28.97 -13.24 2.94
C GLN A 170 -29.14 -11.72 3.05
N GLN A 171 -28.76 -11.13 4.18
CA GLN A 171 -28.80 -9.69 4.42
C GLN A 171 -27.64 -8.97 3.73
N TRP A 172 -27.80 -7.69 3.38
CA TRP A 172 -26.81 -7.00 2.53
C TRP A 172 -25.44 -6.91 3.23
N TRP A 173 -25.43 -6.73 4.55
CA TRP A 173 -24.19 -6.64 5.34
C TRP A 173 -23.48 -7.99 5.49
N GLN A 174 -24.18 -9.12 5.27
CA GLN A 174 -23.57 -10.44 5.20
C GLN A 174 -22.90 -10.71 3.84
N MET A 175 -23.07 -9.79 2.89
CA MET A 175 -22.51 -9.85 1.54
C MET A 175 -21.70 -8.60 1.19
N ALA A 176 -21.44 -7.73 2.18
CA ALA A 176 -20.64 -6.53 1.98
C ALA A 176 -19.15 -6.82 2.23
N GLY A 177 -18.28 -6.20 1.44
CA GLY A 177 -16.82 -6.33 1.56
C GLY A 177 -16.21 -7.40 0.64
N ASP A 178 -15.13 -8.05 1.06
CA ASP A 178 -14.44 -9.05 0.23
C ASP A 178 -14.88 -10.48 0.58
N ASN A 179 -14.94 -11.35 -0.43
CA ASN A 179 -15.18 -12.79 -0.27
C ASN A 179 -14.03 -13.59 -0.88
N PRO A 180 -12.84 -13.57 -0.24
CA PRO A 180 -11.63 -14.18 -0.78
C PRO A 180 -11.71 -15.70 -0.88
N SER A 181 -12.48 -16.37 -0.01
CA SER A 181 -12.66 -17.83 -0.01
C SER A 181 -13.82 -18.32 -0.89
N GLY A 182 -14.63 -17.40 -1.42
CA GLY A 182 -15.89 -17.72 -2.10
C GLY A 182 -17.04 -18.11 -1.17
N THR A 183 -16.77 -18.37 0.12
CA THR A 183 -17.75 -18.89 1.09
C THR A 183 -18.17 -17.91 2.17
N SER A 184 -17.37 -16.88 2.45
CA SER A 184 -17.62 -15.95 3.55
C SER A 184 -17.17 -14.55 3.21
N TRP A 185 -18.07 -13.60 3.41
CA TRP A 185 -17.83 -12.18 3.21
C TRP A 185 -17.27 -11.54 4.48
N VAL A 186 -16.28 -10.69 4.30
CA VAL A 186 -15.67 -9.91 5.37
C VAL A 186 -16.24 -8.49 5.34
N TYR A 187 -17.18 -8.21 6.25
CA TYR A 187 -17.69 -6.86 6.43
C TYR A 187 -16.51 -5.91 6.76
N PRO A 188 -16.33 -4.80 6.03
CA PRO A 188 -15.14 -3.99 6.23
C PRO A 188 -15.19 -3.33 7.62
N GLN A 189 -14.05 -3.31 8.29
CA GLN A 189 -13.91 -2.81 9.66
C GLN A 189 -13.44 -1.35 9.65
N LEU A 190 -13.41 -0.70 10.82
CA LEU A 190 -12.74 0.59 10.99
C LEU A 190 -11.29 0.39 11.42
N PRO A 191 -10.34 1.25 10.98
CA PRO A 191 -9.03 1.31 11.58
C PRO A 191 -9.10 1.91 13.01
N GLN A 192 -7.99 1.86 13.74
CA GLN A 192 -7.77 2.69 14.92
C GLN A 192 -8.05 4.17 14.61
N ILE A 193 -8.65 4.89 15.55
CA ILE A 193 -8.88 6.32 15.42
C ILE A 193 -7.52 7.07 15.35
N PRO A 194 -7.33 8.03 14.43
CA PRO A 194 -6.08 8.80 14.37
C PRO A 194 -5.83 9.59 15.67
N SER A 195 -4.57 9.69 16.10
CA SER A 195 -4.24 10.25 17.41
C SER A 195 -4.33 11.77 17.39
N PHE A 196 -3.78 12.40 16.36
CA PHE A 196 -3.59 13.85 16.36
C PHE A 196 -4.74 14.59 15.69
N GLN A 197 -5.22 15.63 16.36
CA GLN A 197 -6.13 16.59 15.75
C GLN A 197 -5.38 17.48 14.76
N ARG A 198 -5.99 17.77 13.62
CA ARG A 198 -5.48 18.64 12.58
C ARG A 198 -6.33 19.91 12.51
N PRO A 199 -5.70 21.10 12.47
CA PRO A 199 -6.43 22.36 12.41
C PRO A 199 -7.07 22.63 11.04
N GLY A 200 -6.63 21.93 9.99
CA GLY A 200 -6.99 22.20 8.60
C GLY A 200 -6.02 23.12 7.86
N SER A 201 -5.03 23.70 8.56
CA SER A 201 -3.95 24.45 7.90
C SER A 201 -3.03 23.51 7.12
N GLN A 202 -2.66 23.90 5.90
CA GLN A 202 -1.74 23.13 5.07
C GLN A 202 -0.26 23.43 5.38
N ALA A 203 0.60 22.44 5.16
CA ALA A 203 2.00 22.71 4.84
C ALA A 203 2.15 22.97 3.34
N THR A 204 3.32 23.42 2.88
CA THR A 204 3.53 23.71 1.47
C THR A 204 4.88 23.23 0.96
N ILE A 205 4.90 22.68 -0.25
CA ILE A 205 6.12 22.45 -1.03
C ILE A 205 5.90 23.04 -2.42
N GLY A 206 6.68 24.06 -2.78
CA GLY A 206 6.42 24.85 -3.98
C GLY A 206 4.99 25.39 -3.99
N THR A 207 4.21 25.04 -5.00
CA THR A 207 2.78 25.42 -5.15
C THR A 207 1.80 24.38 -4.60
N CYS A 208 2.30 23.28 -4.03
CA CYS A 208 1.49 22.17 -3.53
C CYS A 208 1.09 22.40 -2.08
N SER A 209 -0.21 22.43 -1.79
CA SER A 209 -0.75 22.47 -0.43
C SER A 209 -0.86 21.05 0.14
N LEU A 210 -0.27 20.81 1.30
CA LEU A 210 -0.13 19.49 1.92
C LEU A 210 -1.02 19.35 3.15
N TYR A 211 -1.77 18.25 3.20
CA TYR A 211 -2.59 17.84 4.34
C TYR A 211 -2.10 16.51 4.88
N PHE A 212 -2.25 16.32 6.20
CA PHE A 212 -1.69 15.16 6.90
C PHE A 212 -2.78 14.32 7.57
N PRO A 213 -2.61 13.00 7.64
CA PRO A 213 -3.50 12.10 8.37
C PRO A 213 -3.75 12.57 9.81
N GLY A 214 -4.95 12.34 10.32
CA GLY A 214 -5.38 12.84 11.62
C GLY A 214 -6.87 13.15 11.69
N ARG A 215 -7.28 13.82 12.76
CA ARG A 215 -8.68 14.16 13.07
C ARG A 215 -9.01 15.62 12.75
N TYR A 216 -9.96 15.84 11.85
CA TYR A 216 -10.47 17.13 11.41
C TYR A 216 -11.86 17.34 12.04
N VAL A 217 -11.85 17.77 13.31
CA VAL A 217 -13.05 17.82 14.18
C VAL A 217 -13.82 19.13 14.06
N GLY A 218 -15.06 19.20 14.55
CA GLY A 218 -15.87 20.44 14.54
C GLY A 218 -16.83 20.53 13.36
N THR A 219 -17.41 21.71 13.12
CA THR A 219 -18.53 21.88 12.15
C THR A 219 -18.20 22.78 10.96
N THR A 220 -17.20 23.66 11.07
CA THR A 220 -16.79 24.55 9.97
C THR A 220 -16.16 23.74 8.84
N PRO A 221 -16.65 23.83 7.59
CA PRO A 221 -16.09 23.08 6.48
C PRO A 221 -14.60 23.35 6.24
N LEU A 222 -13.83 22.31 5.90
CA LEU A 222 -12.52 22.48 5.26
C LEU A 222 -12.77 22.68 3.76
N THR A 223 -12.50 23.88 3.25
CA THR A 223 -12.72 24.21 1.84
C THR A 223 -11.40 24.35 1.09
N LEU A 224 -11.24 23.59 0.01
CA LEU A 224 -10.11 23.64 -0.88
C LEU A 224 -10.53 24.34 -2.17
N ASN A 225 -10.01 25.55 -2.40
CA ASN A 225 -10.36 26.37 -3.56
C ASN A 225 -9.16 26.53 -4.50
N GLY A 226 -9.28 26.02 -5.71
CA GLY A 226 -8.24 26.11 -6.74
C GLY A 226 -6.90 25.49 -6.32
N GLY A 227 -5.89 25.60 -7.20
CA GLY A 227 -4.53 25.13 -6.90
C GLY A 227 -4.39 23.59 -6.79
N ALA A 228 -3.19 23.16 -6.40
CA ALA A 228 -2.85 21.75 -6.25
C ALA A 228 -2.75 21.37 -4.76
N HIS A 229 -3.46 20.32 -4.37
CA HIS A 229 -3.54 19.82 -3.02
C HIS A 229 -3.15 18.34 -2.97
N TYR A 230 -2.40 17.97 -1.95
CA TYR A 230 -1.98 16.61 -1.71
C TYR A 230 -2.27 16.23 -0.26
N PHE A 231 -3.09 15.21 -0.07
CA PHE A 231 -3.30 14.57 1.22
C PHE A 231 -2.34 13.39 1.30
N ALA A 232 -1.34 13.44 2.18
CA ALA A 232 -0.37 12.35 2.34
C ALA A 232 -1.06 11.02 2.73
N SER A 233 -0.43 9.87 2.45
CA SER A 233 -1.00 8.55 2.69
C SER A 233 -1.35 8.32 4.15
N GLY A 234 -2.56 7.82 4.44
CA GLY A 234 -2.99 7.58 5.82
C GLY A 234 -4.50 7.62 6.04
N VAL A 235 -4.90 7.66 7.32
CA VAL A 235 -6.31 7.74 7.74
C VAL A 235 -6.67 9.18 8.11
N TYR A 236 -7.75 9.68 7.50
CA TYR A 236 -8.29 11.00 7.72
C TYR A 236 -9.67 10.86 8.36
N TYR A 237 -9.81 11.27 9.62
CA TYR A 237 -11.09 11.26 10.29
C TYR A 237 -11.70 12.66 10.30
N PHE A 238 -12.83 12.85 9.63
CA PHE A 238 -13.54 14.12 9.57
C PHE A 238 -14.84 14.05 10.37
N GLU A 239 -15.10 15.10 11.15
CA GLU A 239 -16.42 15.42 11.71
C GLU A 239 -17.03 16.67 11.07
N ARG A 240 -16.18 17.51 10.46
CA ARG A 240 -16.56 18.67 9.65
C ARG A 240 -16.73 18.29 8.17
N PRO A 241 -17.53 19.02 7.38
CA PRO A 241 -17.59 18.82 5.93
C PRO A 241 -16.24 19.11 5.23
N LEU A 242 -15.97 18.40 4.14
CA LEU A 242 -14.85 18.64 3.23
C LEU A 242 -15.40 19.07 1.87
N VAL A 243 -15.06 20.28 1.45
CA VAL A 243 -15.56 20.89 0.20
C VAL A 243 -14.37 21.15 -0.72
N ILE A 244 -14.40 20.60 -1.92
CA ILE A 244 -13.36 20.76 -2.93
C ILE A 244 -13.98 21.48 -4.13
N ALA A 245 -13.53 22.70 -4.39
CA ALA A 245 -14.16 23.60 -5.35
C ALA A 245 -13.13 24.45 -6.13
N GLY A 246 -13.62 25.27 -7.07
CA GLY A 246 -12.81 26.25 -7.78
C GLY A 246 -11.70 25.62 -8.64
N SER A 247 -11.95 24.46 -9.25
CA SER A 247 -10.99 23.72 -10.07
C SER A 247 -9.75 23.23 -9.32
N ALA A 248 -9.87 23.02 -8.00
CA ALA A 248 -8.83 22.39 -7.19
C ALA A 248 -8.42 21.02 -7.76
N GLN A 249 -7.12 20.75 -7.76
CA GLN A 249 -6.54 19.46 -8.13
C GLN A 249 -6.11 18.74 -6.86
N VAL A 250 -6.85 17.74 -6.42
CA VAL A 250 -6.65 17.05 -5.15
C VAL A 250 -6.31 15.59 -5.38
N VAL A 251 -5.21 15.15 -4.80
CA VAL A 251 -4.83 13.73 -4.75
C VAL A 251 -4.74 13.26 -3.31
N PHE A 252 -5.41 12.14 -3.03
CA PHE A 252 -5.43 11.50 -1.73
C PHE A 252 -4.53 10.26 -1.72
N GLY A 253 -3.45 10.36 -0.94
CA GLY A 253 -2.40 9.37 -0.78
C GLY A 253 -1.48 9.27 -1.99
N GLU A 254 -0.35 8.61 -1.81
CA GLU A 254 0.52 8.17 -2.90
C GLU A 254 -0.02 6.87 -3.53
N GLY A 255 0.18 6.68 -4.84
CA GLY A 255 -0.27 5.49 -5.56
C GLY A 255 -0.29 5.69 -7.08
N SER A 256 -1.24 5.03 -7.75
CA SER A 256 -1.46 5.05 -9.21
C SER A 256 -1.62 6.47 -9.78
N TYR A 257 -2.31 7.34 -9.03
CA TYR A 257 -2.48 8.75 -9.37
C TYR A 257 -1.36 9.58 -8.77
N ALA A 258 -0.55 10.18 -9.64
CA ALA A 258 0.46 11.16 -9.24
C ALA A 258 -0.18 12.44 -8.69
N GLY A 259 0.25 12.84 -7.49
CA GLY A 259 -0.05 14.12 -6.85
C GLY A 259 0.97 15.21 -7.17
N CYS A 260 0.79 16.39 -6.57
CA CYS A 260 1.78 17.48 -6.63
C CYS A 260 2.98 17.29 -5.67
N ALA A 261 2.93 16.26 -4.83
CA ALA A 261 3.99 15.80 -3.95
C ALA A 261 3.87 14.27 -3.75
N VAL A 262 4.89 13.68 -3.12
CA VAL A 262 4.89 12.30 -2.63
C VAL A 262 5.01 12.25 -1.11
N ASP A 263 4.72 11.12 -0.48
CA ASP A 263 4.69 10.98 0.99
C ASP A 263 6.01 11.41 1.64
N ALA A 264 7.14 10.99 1.05
CA ALA A 264 8.46 11.32 1.55
C ALA A 264 8.70 12.83 1.52
N GLN A 265 8.34 13.52 0.43
CA GLN A 265 8.45 14.97 0.36
C GLN A 265 7.56 15.64 1.39
N ALA A 266 6.30 15.20 1.51
CA ALA A 266 5.36 15.76 2.47
C ALA A 266 5.85 15.63 3.92
N ALA A 267 6.47 14.49 4.27
CA ALA A 267 7.05 14.26 5.59
C ALA A 267 8.20 15.23 5.93
N TYR A 268 8.97 15.65 4.92
CA TYR A 268 10.11 16.56 5.08
C TYR A 268 9.78 18.04 4.75
N ALA A 269 8.51 18.38 4.55
CA ALA A 269 8.12 19.78 4.36
C ALA A 269 8.49 20.60 5.61
N SER A 270 8.97 21.83 5.44
CA SER A 270 9.45 22.67 6.55
C SER A 270 8.37 22.95 7.61
N THR A 271 7.10 22.98 7.21
CA THR A 271 5.94 23.18 8.07
C THR A 271 5.15 21.89 8.33
N ALA A 272 5.71 20.72 7.99
CA ALA A 272 5.09 19.45 8.32
C ALA A 272 4.96 19.30 9.84
N PRO A 273 3.84 18.74 10.35
CA PRO A 273 3.71 18.44 11.76
C PRO A 273 4.73 17.38 12.16
N LYS A 274 5.34 17.53 13.35
CA LYS A 274 6.32 16.57 13.90
C LYS A 274 5.81 15.14 13.88
N SER A 275 4.54 14.96 14.27
CA SER A 275 3.84 13.67 14.18
C SER A 275 2.86 13.74 13.01
N HIS A 276 3.29 13.30 11.83
CA HIS A 276 2.49 13.39 10.60
C HIS A 276 1.53 12.22 10.37
N GLU A 277 1.68 11.08 11.08
CA GLU A 277 0.81 9.88 10.95
C GLU A 277 0.68 9.33 9.51
N ILE A 278 1.68 9.59 8.66
CA ILE A 278 1.75 9.01 7.32
C ILE A 278 1.97 7.51 7.48
N THR A 279 1.06 6.71 6.94
CA THR A 279 1.05 5.25 7.13
C THR A 279 0.52 4.53 5.90
N GLY A 280 1.25 3.49 5.48
CA GLY A 280 0.91 2.75 4.26
C GLY A 280 0.96 3.62 3.01
N LYS A 281 0.25 3.20 1.96
CA LYS A 281 0.07 3.93 0.70
C LYS A 281 -1.41 4.17 0.44
N GLY A 282 -1.75 5.22 -0.29
CA GLY A 282 -3.13 5.66 -0.48
C GLY A 282 -3.73 6.26 0.79
N ALA A 283 -5.00 6.65 0.71
CA ALA A 283 -5.67 7.30 1.84
C ALA A 283 -7.10 6.81 2.03
N THR A 284 -7.54 6.91 3.29
CA THR A 284 -8.90 6.57 3.70
C THR A 284 -9.52 7.77 4.40
N LEU A 285 -10.65 8.22 3.89
CA LEU A 285 -11.47 9.27 4.47
C LEU A 285 -12.61 8.65 5.28
N LEU A 286 -12.57 8.82 6.60
CA LEU A 286 -13.61 8.42 7.53
C LEU A 286 -14.49 9.63 7.85
N LEU A 287 -15.81 9.45 7.71
CA LEU A 287 -16.83 10.48 7.88
C LEU A 287 -17.67 10.16 9.13
N GLY A 288 -17.46 10.90 10.22
CA GLY A 288 -18.29 10.90 11.41
C GLY A 288 -19.07 12.20 11.56
N GLY A 289 -19.98 12.27 12.54
CA GLY A 289 -20.79 13.47 12.77
C GLY A 289 -21.49 13.95 11.48
N GLY A 290 -21.44 15.25 11.20
CA GLY A 290 -22.01 15.85 9.98
C GLY A 290 -21.05 15.85 8.78
N ALA A 291 -19.95 15.12 8.82
CA ALA A 291 -18.95 15.14 7.76
C ALA A 291 -19.50 14.55 6.46
N SER A 292 -19.21 15.25 5.36
CA SER A 292 -19.52 14.84 3.98
C SER A 292 -18.40 15.31 3.06
N LEU A 293 -18.26 14.66 1.90
CA LEU A 293 -17.37 15.06 0.83
C LEU A 293 -18.18 15.70 -0.30
N THR A 294 -17.94 16.99 -0.54
CA THR A 294 -18.51 17.71 -1.68
C THR A 294 -17.42 18.07 -2.67
N VAL A 295 -17.60 17.71 -3.94
CA VAL A 295 -16.68 18.02 -5.04
C VAL A 295 -17.42 18.82 -6.10
N GLN A 296 -16.95 20.01 -6.42
CA GLN A 296 -17.57 20.92 -7.36
C GLN A 296 -16.54 21.37 -8.40
N GLU A 297 -16.72 20.94 -9.65
CA GLU A 297 -15.96 21.43 -10.82
C GLU A 297 -14.45 21.33 -10.61
N SER A 298 -14.04 20.25 -9.96
CA SER A 298 -12.68 20.03 -9.45
C SER A 298 -12.23 18.60 -9.75
N SER A 299 -10.94 18.35 -9.60
CA SER A 299 -10.31 17.07 -9.89
C SER A 299 -9.91 16.42 -8.58
N VAL A 300 -10.57 15.31 -8.25
CA VAL A 300 -10.34 14.56 -7.02
C VAL A 300 -9.98 13.13 -7.39
N ARG A 301 -8.83 12.68 -6.90
CA ARG A 301 -8.30 11.34 -7.18
C ARG A 301 -7.88 10.67 -5.88
N PHE A 302 -8.50 9.55 -5.57
CA PHE A 302 -8.18 8.73 -4.39
C PHE A 302 -7.38 7.51 -4.80
N ASN A 303 -6.13 7.47 -4.35
CA ASN A 303 -5.32 6.26 -4.43
C ASN A 303 -5.85 5.25 -3.42
N ARG A 304 -6.02 4.00 -3.88
CA ARG A 304 -6.49 2.88 -3.06
C ARG A 304 -5.56 2.67 -1.87
N ARG A 305 -6.16 2.41 -0.70
CA ARG A 305 -5.39 2.21 0.53
C ARG A 305 -4.72 0.83 0.58
N VAL A 306 -3.40 0.84 0.74
CA VAL A 306 -2.59 -0.30 1.19
C VAL A 306 -2.12 0.02 2.61
N SER A 307 -2.57 -0.78 3.57
CA SER A 307 -2.45 -0.44 4.99
C SER A 307 -1.28 -1.15 5.67
N THR A 308 -0.82 -0.62 6.81
CA THR A 308 0.07 -1.36 7.73
C THR A 308 -0.75 -2.16 8.74
N SER A 309 -0.12 -3.02 9.54
CA SER A 309 -0.80 -3.75 10.63
C SER A 309 -1.60 -2.81 11.55
N THR A 310 -1.08 -1.63 11.85
CA THR A 310 -1.71 -0.65 12.76
C THR A 310 -3.00 -0.01 12.22
N THR A 311 -3.18 0.01 10.90
CA THR A 311 -4.31 0.68 10.23
C THR A 311 -5.10 -0.28 9.37
N ARG A 312 -5.05 -1.58 9.67
CA ARG A 312 -5.52 -2.63 8.77
C ARG A 312 -7.01 -2.54 8.44
N GLY A 313 -7.84 -2.03 9.34
CA GLY A 313 -9.27 -1.83 9.07
C GLY A 313 -9.55 -0.86 7.91
N SER A 314 -8.57 -0.05 7.49
CA SER A 314 -8.70 0.86 6.35
C SER A 314 -8.31 0.27 4.99
N GLU A 315 -7.83 -0.98 4.96
CA GLU A 315 -7.31 -1.61 3.75
C GLU A 315 -8.35 -1.68 2.63
N GLY A 316 -7.96 -1.25 1.42
CA GLY A 316 -8.84 -1.24 0.26
C GLY A 316 -10.01 -0.25 0.33
N VAL A 317 -10.18 0.51 1.41
CA VAL A 317 -11.28 1.48 1.60
C VAL A 317 -10.77 2.90 1.39
N SER A 318 -11.40 3.66 0.50
CA SER A 318 -11.05 5.06 0.24
C SER A 318 -11.96 6.04 0.97
N ILE A 319 -13.26 5.78 1.03
CA ILE A 319 -14.23 6.66 1.71
C ILE A 319 -15.17 5.79 2.52
N ARG A 320 -15.39 6.14 3.79
CA ARG A 320 -16.28 5.39 4.68
C ARG A 320 -16.97 6.29 5.69
N THR A 321 -18.22 5.96 5.99
CA THR A 321 -18.93 6.53 7.15
C THR A 321 -18.70 5.71 8.41
N VAL A 322 -18.73 6.38 9.55
CA VAL A 322 -18.61 5.77 10.88
C VAL A 322 -20.03 5.48 11.41
N ASN A 323 -20.30 4.23 11.78
CA ASN A 323 -21.65 3.76 12.15
C ASN A 323 -21.67 3.06 13.51
N PHE A 324 -22.52 3.52 14.42
CA PHE A 324 -22.74 2.92 15.74
C PHE A 324 -23.90 1.91 15.75
N GLY A 325 -24.36 1.53 14.55
CA GLY A 325 -25.57 0.76 14.34
C GLY A 325 -26.74 1.70 14.06
N GLN A 326 -27.56 1.34 13.08
CA GLN A 326 -28.76 2.07 12.73
C GLN A 326 -29.81 1.07 12.27
N SER A 327 -30.93 1.00 13.00
CA SER A 327 -32.08 0.21 12.58
C SER A 327 -33.32 1.08 12.67
N ASN A 328 -33.85 1.49 11.51
CA ASN A 328 -35.07 2.28 11.41
C ASN A 328 -35.88 1.84 10.19
N SER A 329 -37.02 2.49 9.93
CA SER A 329 -37.89 2.17 8.78
C SER A 329 -37.16 2.20 7.43
N SER A 330 -36.13 3.03 7.28
CA SER A 330 -35.43 3.24 6.01
C SER A 330 -34.20 2.38 5.80
N VAL A 331 -33.49 1.93 6.83
CA VAL A 331 -32.27 1.11 6.68
C VAL A 331 -32.01 0.25 7.91
N VAL A 332 -31.31 -0.87 7.72
CA VAL A 332 -30.66 -1.63 8.80
C VAL A 332 -29.16 -1.73 8.52
N ILE A 333 -28.35 -1.23 9.46
CA ILE A 333 -26.90 -1.10 9.40
C ILE A 333 -26.32 -1.62 10.71
N PRO A 334 -25.43 -2.62 10.68
CA PRO A 334 -24.79 -3.12 11.89
C PRO A 334 -23.85 -2.07 12.48
N ALA A 335 -23.57 -2.19 13.78
CA ALA A 335 -22.54 -1.37 14.42
C ALA A 335 -21.16 -1.76 13.90
N ASP A 336 -20.30 -0.76 13.70
CA ASP A 336 -18.93 -0.98 13.26
C ASP A 336 -18.10 -1.68 14.34
N THR A 337 -17.10 -2.43 13.88
CA THR A 337 -16.02 -2.95 14.72
C THR A 337 -14.70 -2.33 14.29
N VAL A 338 -13.82 -2.14 15.26
CA VAL A 338 -12.48 -1.57 15.05
C VAL A 338 -11.47 -2.70 15.04
N LEU A 339 -10.65 -2.78 13.99
CA LEU A 339 -9.53 -3.71 13.89
C LEU A 339 -8.32 -3.12 14.60
N LEU A 340 -7.83 -3.82 15.62
CA LEU A 340 -6.67 -3.44 16.42
C LEU A 340 -5.36 -3.89 15.75
N PRO A 341 -4.21 -3.27 16.09
CA PRO A 341 -2.91 -3.62 15.50
C PRO A 341 -2.48 -5.07 15.68
N ASP A 342 -2.97 -5.75 16.72
CA ASP A 342 -2.71 -7.16 17.00
C ASP A 342 -3.60 -8.12 16.19
N GLY A 343 -4.50 -7.59 15.36
CA GLY A 343 -5.45 -8.35 14.54
C GLY A 343 -6.74 -8.71 15.26
N SER A 344 -6.88 -8.39 16.55
CA SER A 344 -8.14 -8.53 17.27
C SER A 344 -9.13 -7.42 16.91
N THR A 345 -10.40 -7.61 17.26
CA THR A 345 -11.45 -6.63 16.98
C THR A 345 -12.13 -6.20 18.27
N THR A 346 -12.60 -4.96 18.31
CA THR A 346 -13.41 -4.43 19.41
C THR A 346 -14.63 -3.71 18.86
N SER A 347 -15.70 -3.64 19.65
CA SER A 347 -16.87 -2.83 19.31
C SER A 347 -16.49 -1.35 19.21
N ILE A 348 -17.01 -0.63 18.21
CA ILE A 348 -16.79 0.81 18.10
C ILE A 348 -17.21 1.58 19.36
N THR A 349 -18.26 1.13 20.05
CA THR A 349 -18.76 1.76 21.28
C THR A 349 -17.79 1.62 22.46
N ALA A 350 -16.95 0.59 22.46
CA ALA A 350 -15.96 0.34 23.49
C ALA A 350 -14.56 0.87 23.12
N HIS A 351 -14.37 1.31 21.87
CA HIS A 351 -13.07 1.77 21.39
C HIS A 351 -12.84 3.24 21.73
N SER A 352 -11.73 3.51 22.41
CA SER A 352 -11.16 4.84 22.57
C SER A 352 -9.64 4.76 22.65
N ILE A 353 -8.98 5.89 22.40
CA ILE A 353 -7.53 6.03 22.60
C ILE A 353 -7.24 7.23 23.49
N ILE A 354 -6.08 7.23 24.13
CA ILE A 354 -5.51 8.39 24.81
C ILE A 354 -4.33 8.87 23.95
N PRO A 355 -4.50 9.92 23.12
CA PRO A 355 -3.50 10.30 22.12
C PRO A 355 -2.15 10.75 22.69
N VAL A 356 -2.20 11.33 23.89
CA VAL A 356 -1.06 11.85 24.62
C VAL A 356 -1.33 11.64 26.11
N ALA A 357 -0.29 11.36 26.89
CA ALA A 357 -0.44 11.15 28.33
C ALA A 357 -1.23 12.29 28.98
N ASN A 358 -2.21 11.94 29.81
CA ASN A 358 -3.14 12.87 30.48
C ASN A 358 -4.13 13.62 29.57
N ALA A 359 -4.23 13.27 28.29
CA ALA A 359 -5.29 13.78 27.41
C ALA A 359 -6.63 13.08 27.67
N THR A 360 -7.71 13.76 27.31
CA THR A 360 -9.04 13.15 27.30
C THR A 360 -9.09 11.99 26.30
N PRO A 361 -9.69 10.85 26.67
CA PRO A 361 -9.93 9.78 25.72
C PRO A 361 -10.70 10.29 24.50
N VAL A 362 -10.30 9.82 23.33
CA VAL A 362 -10.93 10.15 22.06
C VAL A 362 -11.61 8.90 21.54
N ALA A 363 -12.87 9.05 21.14
CA ALA A 363 -13.67 8.02 20.52
C ALA A 363 -14.19 8.50 19.16
N TYR A 364 -14.68 7.55 18.38
CA TYR A 364 -15.41 7.86 17.16
C TYR A 364 -16.75 8.54 17.47
N VAL A 365 -17.23 9.37 16.56
CA VAL A 365 -18.59 9.92 16.53
C VAL A 365 -19.34 9.32 15.36
N SER A 366 -20.53 8.77 15.61
CA SER A 366 -21.41 8.23 14.55
C SER A 366 -21.73 9.32 13.52
N SER A 367 -21.78 8.95 12.25
CA SER A 367 -22.34 9.82 11.22
C SER A 367 -23.80 10.15 11.54
N THR A 368 -24.14 11.43 11.38
CA THR A 368 -25.49 11.99 11.56
C THR A 368 -26.20 12.22 10.23
N LEU A 369 -25.59 11.80 9.12
CA LEU A 369 -26.19 11.90 7.79
C LEU A 369 -27.43 11.01 7.72
N ALA A 370 -28.51 11.55 7.16
CA ALA A 370 -29.77 10.84 7.04
C ALA A 370 -29.80 9.97 5.76
N PRO A 371 -30.09 8.66 5.85
CA PRO A 371 -30.07 7.72 4.73
C PRO A 371 -30.83 8.14 3.48
N SER A 372 -32.01 8.73 3.65
CA SER A 372 -32.93 9.05 2.55
C SER A 372 -32.76 10.47 2.01
N THR A 373 -32.15 11.39 2.76
CA THR A 373 -32.13 12.82 2.40
C THR A 373 -30.73 13.41 2.25
N SER A 374 -29.71 12.80 2.86
CA SER A 374 -28.34 13.30 2.84
C SER A 374 -27.47 12.57 1.82
N TRP A 375 -26.41 13.23 1.38
CA TRP A 375 -25.37 12.67 0.52
C TRP A 375 -24.03 12.72 1.25
N GLY A 376 -23.44 11.57 1.53
CA GLY A 376 -22.09 11.49 2.12
C GLY A 376 -21.02 11.88 1.11
N VAL A 377 -21.30 11.63 -0.18
CA VAL A 377 -20.47 12.05 -1.30
C VAL A 377 -21.36 12.73 -2.34
N ASP A 378 -21.14 14.03 -2.58
CA ASP A 378 -21.82 14.82 -3.60
C ASP A 378 -20.81 15.38 -4.60
N VAL A 379 -20.88 14.91 -5.84
CA VAL A 379 -19.95 15.26 -6.92
C VAL A 379 -20.70 15.99 -8.02
N ARG A 380 -20.25 17.20 -8.36
CA ARG A 380 -20.80 18.02 -9.45
C ARG A 380 -19.69 18.33 -10.45
N LEU A 381 -19.78 17.73 -11.63
CA LEU A 381 -18.76 17.80 -12.66
C LEU A 381 -19.17 18.71 -13.82
N ASN A 382 -19.53 19.96 -13.54
CA ASN A 382 -19.96 20.93 -14.56
C ASN A 382 -18.83 21.82 -15.10
N GLY A 383 -17.57 21.43 -14.86
CA GLY A 383 -16.41 22.17 -15.33
C GLY A 383 -16.22 22.10 -16.85
N THR A 384 -15.32 22.94 -17.37
CA THR A 384 -15.07 23.08 -18.82
C THR A 384 -13.97 22.17 -19.37
N SER A 385 -13.23 21.48 -18.49
CA SER A 385 -12.09 20.64 -18.87
C SER A 385 -12.12 19.32 -18.12
N SER A 386 -12.08 18.21 -18.86
CA SER A 386 -11.94 16.85 -18.30
C SER A 386 -10.59 16.61 -17.62
N PHE A 387 -9.66 17.58 -17.64
CA PHE A 387 -8.46 17.54 -16.82
C PHE A 387 -8.66 18.11 -15.42
N ALA A 388 -9.46 19.16 -15.32
CA ALA A 388 -9.73 19.83 -14.07
C ALA A 388 -11.00 19.33 -13.37
N ASN A 389 -11.79 18.50 -14.03
CA ASN A 389 -13.13 18.09 -13.62
C ASN A 389 -13.21 16.56 -13.56
N ARG A 390 -12.77 15.98 -12.44
CA ARG A 390 -12.63 14.53 -12.28
C ARG A 390 -13.04 14.07 -10.89
N PHE A 391 -13.62 12.88 -10.81
CA PHE A 391 -13.77 12.18 -9.54
C PHE A 391 -13.42 10.71 -9.75
N LEU A 392 -12.21 10.33 -9.35
CA LEU A 392 -11.67 8.99 -9.53
C LEU A 392 -11.32 8.40 -8.17
N VAL A 393 -11.92 7.27 -7.83
CA VAL A 393 -11.71 6.58 -6.57
C VAL A 393 -11.39 5.13 -6.85
N ASP A 394 -10.13 4.75 -6.61
CA ASP A 394 -9.68 3.37 -6.80
C ASP A 394 -10.15 2.46 -5.65
N GLY A 395 -10.26 2.96 -4.43
CA GLY A 395 -10.70 2.18 -3.28
C GLY A 395 -12.22 2.05 -3.15
N TYR A 396 -12.63 1.22 -2.20
CA TYR A 396 -14.03 1.00 -1.86
C TYR A 396 -14.67 2.25 -1.27
N ILE A 397 -15.90 2.54 -1.66
CA ILE A 397 -16.72 3.56 -1.00
C ILE A 397 -17.80 2.87 -0.18
N PHE A 398 -17.73 3.04 1.15
CA PHE A 398 -18.58 2.35 2.11
C PHE A 398 -19.37 3.35 2.97
N VAL A 399 -20.52 3.78 2.47
CA VAL A 399 -21.37 4.80 3.08
C VAL A 399 -22.79 4.28 3.33
N PRO A 400 -22.98 3.17 4.07
CA PRO A 400 -24.26 2.46 4.14
C PRO A 400 -25.41 3.25 4.76
N ASN A 401 -25.14 4.38 5.43
CA ASN A 401 -26.14 5.26 6.06
C ASN A 401 -26.43 6.54 5.27
N THR A 402 -25.88 6.68 4.07
CA THR A 402 -26.11 7.85 3.21
C THR A 402 -25.92 7.52 1.74
N GLY A 403 -26.26 8.46 0.84
CA GLY A 403 -26.16 8.25 -0.59
C GLY A 403 -24.84 8.73 -1.20
N ILE A 404 -24.61 8.32 -2.45
CA ILE A 404 -23.64 8.93 -3.35
C ILE A 404 -24.37 9.56 -4.52
N ARG A 405 -24.05 10.82 -4.81
CA ARG A 405 -24.54 11.53 -6.00
C ARG A 405 -23.39 12.03 -6.84
N ALA A 406 -23.49 11.79 -8.15
CA ALA A 406 -22.66 12.40 -9.17
C ALA A 406 -23.55 13.01 -10.25
N THR A 407 -23.33 14.29 -10.56
CA THR A 407 -24.09 15.01 -11.58
C THR A 407 -23.16 15.71 -12.56
N SER A 408 -23.53 15.74 -13.83
CA SER A 408 -22.86 16.55 -14.85
C SER A 408 -23.85 16.96 -15.92
N THR A 409 -23.81 18.21 -16.34
CA THR A 409 -24.51 18.74 -17.51
C THR A 409 -23.58 18.94 -18.70
N THR A 410 -22.31 18.56 -18.58
CA THR A 410 -21.27 18.69 -19.62
C THR A 410 -20.67 17.34 -19.96
N ALA A 411 -20.00 17.23 -21.11
CA ALA A 411 -19.18 16.07 -21.47
C ALA A 411 -17.74 16.17 -20.93
N ALA A 412 -17.34 17.33 -20.39
CA ALA A 412 -15.94 17.61 -20.04
C ALA A 412 -15.59 17.11 -18.63
N TYR A 413 -15.71 15.79 -18.42
CA TYR A 413 -15.44 15.17 -17.12
C TYR A 413 -14.75 13.80 -17.24
N GLU A 414 -14.26 13.30 -16.12
CA GLU A 414 -13.84 11.91 -15.91
C GLU A 414 -14.43 11.41 -14.58
N PHE A 415 -15.00 10.20 -14.57
CA PHE A 415 -15.68 9.67 -13.38
C PHE A 415 -15.38 8.19 -13.17
N GLY A 416 -14.92 7.85 -11.97
CA GLY A 416 -14.41 6.52 -11.65
C GLY A 416 -14.72 6.15 -10.20
N MET A 417 -15.44 5.05 -9.97
CA MET A 417 -15.58 4.39 -8.68
C MET A 417 -15.35 2.90 -8.90
N THR A 418 -14.08 2.48 -8.84
CA THR A 418 -13.65 1.15 -9.33
C THR A 418 -13.41 0.14 -8.21
N GLY A 419 -13.46 0.56 -6.94
CA GLY A 419 -13.32 -0.31 -5.77
C GLY A 419 -14.64 -0.90 -5.25
N GLY A 420 -15.76 -0.64 -5.93
CA GLY A 420 -17.12 -0.97 -5.50
C GLY A 420 -17.77 0.13 -4.64
N VAL A 421 -19.08 0.02 -4.48
CA VAL A 421 -19.88 0.96 -3.68
C VAL A 421 -20.88 0.22 -2.79
N VAL A 422 -20.96 0.62 -1.52
CA VAL A 422 -22.13 0.42 -0.66
C VAL A 422 -22.66 1.80 -0.26
N ALA A 423 -23.93 2.06 -0.57
CA ALA A 423 -24.59 3.30 -0.23
C ALA A 423 -26.09 3.03 -0.01
N THR A 424 -26.81 3.96 0.60
CA THR A 424 -28.28 3.86 0.68
C THR A 424 -28.90 3.96 -0.70
N LYS A 425 -28.39 4.87 -1.51
CA LYS A 425 -28.79 5.16 -2.89
C LYS A 425 -27.60 5.63 -3.71
N LEU A 426 -27.63 5.32 -5.00
CA LEU A 426 -26.60 5.71 -5.97
C LEU A 426 -27.26 6.53 -7.08
N GLN A 427 -26.91 7.82 -7.16
CA GLN A 427 -27.43 8.72 -8.19
C GLN A 427 -26.35 9.17 -9.17
N LEU A 428 -26.40 8.69 -10.41
CA LEU A 428 -25.45 9.06 -11.47
C LEU A 428 -26.14 9.84 -12.59
N ALA A 429 -26.49 11.09 -12.32
CA ALA A 429 -27.12 12.01 -13.27
C ALA A 429 -26.07 12.71 -14.15
N LEU A 430 -25.28 11.92 -14.88
CA LEU A 430 -24.29 12.41 -15.85
C LEU A 430 -24.95 12.41 -17.24
N THR A 431 -25.56 13.52 -17.64
CA THR A 431 -26.51 13.52 -18.77
C THR A 431 -25.85 13.34 -20.14
N LEU A 432 -24.56 13.64 -20.26
CA LEU A 432 -23.78 13.52 -21.49
C LEU A 432 -22.64 12.52 -21.29
N ALA A 433 -22.30 11.75 -22.32
CA ALA A 433 -21.15 10.87 -22.28
C ALA A 433 -19.85 11.68 -22.15
N PRO A 434 -18.80 11.17 -21.47
CA PRO A 434 -17.54 11.89 -21.37
C PRO A 434 -16.92 12.14 -22.75
N SER A 435 -16.39 13.34 -22.99
CA SER A 435 -15.79 13.74 -24.27
C SER A 435 -14.50 12.98 -24.59
N LYS A 436 -13.89 12.34 -23.58
CA LYS A 436 -12.72 11.45 -23.71
C LYS A 436 -13.07 10.02 -24.13
N GLY A 437 -14.36 9.72 -24.32
CA GLY A 437 -14.87 8.37 -24.58
C GLY A 437 -15.47 7.73 -23.34
N THR A 438 -16.23 6.65 -23.54
CA THR A 438 -16.97 5.97 -22.46
C THR A 438 -16.07 5.31 -21.43
N THR A 439 -14.81 5.01 -21.76
CA THR A 439 -13.79 4.48 -20.83
C THR A 439 -13.38 5.49 -19.75
N ALA A 440 -13.68 6.79 -19.94
CA ALA A 440 -13.52 7.82 -18.93
C ALA A 440 -14.66 7.84 -17.89
N TYR A 441 -15.59 6.88 -17.98
CA TYR A 441 -16.62 6.61 -16.99
C TYR A 441 -16.52 5.13 -16.55
N THR A 442 -16.41 4.88 -15.25
CA THR A 442 -16.43 3.52 -14.71
C THR A 442 -17.00 3.51 -13.31
N VAL A 443 -17.99 2.65 -13.06
CA VAL A 443 -18.56 2.44 -11.72
C VAL A 443 -18.72 0.95 -11.52
N GLY A 444 -18.26 0.42 -10.39
CA GLY A 444 -18.34 -1.01 -10.11
C GLY A 444 -17.13 -1.52 -9.35
N VAL A 445 -16.85 -2.81 -9.48
CA VAL A 445 -15.62 -3.41 -8.93
C VAL A 445 -14.69 -3.88 -10.04
N ILE A 446 -13.43 -3.50 -9.94
CA ILE A 446 -12.33 -4.11 -10.69
C ILE A 446 -11.48 -4.85 -9.67
N SER A 447 -11.62 -6.17 -9.63
CA SER A 447 -10.79 -7.03 -8.76
C SER A 447 -9.34 -6.96 -9.21
N GLN A 448 -8.45 -6.64 -8.29
CA GLN A 448 -7.02 -6.52 -8.57
C GLN A 448 -6.22 -7.09 -7.41
N THR A 449 -5.16 -7.82 -7.73
CA THR A 449 -4.12 -8.11 -6.73
C THR A 449 -3.40 -6.80 -6.45
N ILE A 450 -3.50 -6.29 -5.23
CA ILE A 450 -2.95 -4.98 -4.87
C ILE A 450 -1.56 -5.09 -4.26
N GLN A 451 -1.25 -6.24 -3.68
CA GLN A 451 0.02 -6.51 -3.06
C GLN A 451 0.34 -7.99 -3.18
N ARG A 452 1.59 -8.30 -3.49
CA ARG A 452 2.08 -9.67 -3.49
C ARG A 452 3.42 -9.73 -2.82
N LYS A 453 3.52 -10.61 -1.82
CA LYS A 453 4.79 -11.00 -1.23
C LYS A 453 5.33 -12.17 -2.02
N VAL A 454 6.48 -11.96 -2.64
CA VAL A 454 7.20 -12.98 -3.40
C VAL A 454 8.51 -13.31 -2.72
N ARG A 455 8.96 -14.55 -2.92
CA ARG A 455 10.31 -14.99 -2.61
C ARG A 455 11.06 -15.12 -3.93
N LEU A 456 12.13 -14.35 -4.07
CA LEU A 456 13.07 -14.39 -5.17
C LEU A 456 14.30 -15.16 -4.69
N ALA A 457 14.65 -16.25 -5.36
CA ALA A 457 15.85 -17.01 -5.08
C ALA A 457 16.73 -17.03 -6.33
N VAL A 458 17.96 -16.56 -6.21
CA VAL A 458 18.94 -16.51 -7.29
C VAL A 458 20.12 -17.39 -6.92
N SER A 459 20.43 -18.38 -7.73
CA SER A 459 21.58 -19.28 -7.52
C SER A 459 22.48 -19.33 -8.74
N THR A 460 23.76 -19.57 -8.52
CA THR A 460 24.69 -19.91 -9.62
C THR A 460 24.38 -21.29 -10.17
N THR A 461 24.22 -21.42 -11.50
CA THR A 461 23.99 -22.71 -12.17
C THR A 461 25.28 -23.38 -12.62
N ASP A 462 26.33 -22.59 -12.85
CA ASP A 462 27.57 -23.05 -13.47
C ASP A 462 28.75 -22.67 -12.56
N GLY A 463 29.32 -23.65 -11.86
CA GLY A 463 30.48 -23.46 -10.99
C GLY A 463 30.74 -24.63 -10.02
N ILE A 464 31.96 -24.70 -9.48
CA ILE A 464 32.35 -25.69 -8.44
C ILE A 464 31.69 -25.36 -7.08
N ARG A 465 31.21 -24.12 -6.90
CA ARG A 465 30.56 -23.64 -5.67
C ARG A 465 29.19 -23.04 -5.98
N HIS A 466 28.23 -23.33 -5.10
CA HIS A 466 26.83 -22.97 -5.25
C HIS A 466 26.49 -21.82 -4.28
N ALA A 467 26.46 -20.59 -4.80
CA ALA A 467 26.00 -19.44 -4.04
C ALA A 467 24.49 -19.24 -4.25
N VAL A 468 23.77 -18.85 -3.20
CA VAL A 468 22.33 -18.55 -3.25
C VAL A 468 22.07 -17.21 -2.60
N SER A 469 21.30 -16.36 -3.27
CA SER A 469 20.74 -15.13 -2.70
C SER A 469 19.23 -15.25 -2.68
N THR A 470 18.63 -15.12 -1.49
CA THR A 470 17.18 -15.13 -1.30
C THR A 470 16.72 -13.75 -0.81
N ALA A 471 15.78 -13.15 -1.54
CA ALA A 471 15.07 -11.95 -1.10
C ALA A 471 13.57 -12.21 -0.97
N VAL A 472 12.95 -11.74 0.10
CA VAL A 472 11.49 -11.70 0.24
C VAL A 472 11.05 -10.27 0.04
N VAL A 473 10.27 -10.05 -1.02
CA VAL A 473 9.88 -8.71 -1.47
C VAL A 473 8.37 -8.61 -1.53
N GLU A 474 7.87 -7.50 -1.05
CA GLU A 474 6.49 -7.09 -1.19
C GLU A 474 6.38 -6.11 -2.35
N VAL A 475 5.50 -6.39 -3.30
CA VAL A 475 5.30 -5.58 -4.50
C VAL A 475 3.87 -5.10 -4.49
N HIS A 476 3.66 -3.83 -4.80
CA HIS A 476 2.36 -3.18 -4.79
C HIS A 476 1.90 -2.85 -6.21
N ALA A 477 0.60 -2.62 -6.40
CA ALA A 477 0.01 -2.31 -7.70
C ALA A 477 0.52 -0.99 -8.32
N ASP A 478 0.97 -0.05 -7.49
CA ASP A 478 1.62 1.18 -7.91
C ASP A 478 3.11 0.99 -8.28
N LYS A 479 3.59 -0.26 -8.32
CA LYS A 479 4.98 -0.65 -8.56
C LYS A 479 5.95 -0.16 -7.48
N SER A 480 5.46 0.30 -6.33
CA SER A 480 6.31 0.41 -5.14
C SER A 480 6.62 -1.00 -4.62
N TYR A 481 7.70 -1.13 -3.87
CA TYR A 481 8.09 -2.40 -3.27
C TYR A 481 8.83 -2.21 -1.95
N ALA A 482 8.74 -3.20 -1.07
CA ALA A 482 9.48 -3.27 0.18
C ALA A 482 10.26 -4.58 0.26
N ILE A 483 11.54 -4.49 0.62
CA ILE A 483 12.37 -5.67 0.87
C ILE A 483 12.20 -6.05 2.34
N ASN A 484 11.53 -7.17 2.59
CA ASN A 484 11.25 -7.67 3.94
C ASN A 484 12.44 -8.45 4.52
N SER A 485 13.16 -9.18 3.67
CA SER A 485 14.40 -9.84 4.03
C SER A 485 15.28 -10.04 2.81
N TRP A 486 16.59 -10.09 3.02
CA TRP A 486 17.56 -10.43 1.99
C TRP A 486 18.75 -11.14 2.65
N VAL A 487 18.99 -12.39 2.25
CA VAL A 487 20.08 -13.25 2.72
C VAL A 487 20.90 -13.71 1.53
N VAL A 488 22.23 -13.76 1.69
CA VAL A 488 23.16 -14.30 0.71
C VAL A 488 23.97 -15.39 1.40
N ASP A 489 23.86 -16.61 0.88
CA ASP A 489 24.60 -17.79 1.31
C ASP A 489 25.67 -18.09 0.22
N PRO A 490 26.93 -17.65 0.43
CA PRO A 490 28.00 -17.69 -0.58
C PRO A 490 28.63 -19.07 -0.79
#